data_AF-A0AB38TJM7-F1
#
_entry.id   AF-A0AB38TJM7-F1
#
_cell.length_a   1.000
_cell.length_b   1.000
_cell.length_c   1.000
_cell.angle_alpha   90.00
_cell.angle_beta   90.00
_cell.angle_gamma   90.00
#
_symmetry.space_group_name_H-M   'P 1'
#
loop_
_entity.id
_entity.type
_entity.pdbx_description
1 polymer ?
#
loop_
_entity_poly.entity_id
_entity_poly.type
_entity_poly.pdbx_seq_one_letter_code
_entity_poly.pdbx_strand_id
1 'polypeptide(L)'
;MILDERRAAQTKSLLGHMASSLRAYVPTEPHVRAVRVLSKHKIVMLVGNPATGKSTIAAVLSTIAADSPNHVCYKAEGPKQLLDNWNPEEGGGFYWIDDAFGPNQLREDFVDHWIAIMPKLQAATAAGNSFVLTSRRHIYEAAKPKLGTRNHPFFRDSTAIVEVGRLSELERRQILYNHVKCGNQSKQWKLTVKKFLDVLSKEATFTPEIARQLGDRAYTANVTASLDSLLKFVRENRAFLLQTVGELSKVHRSALTLVFLHRGRMPVSGPLPEIQEIVVRFYDVSRETLADSLNELRESFLVEVADGTRRDWNFKHPTLSDALAAILRDAEGMRELFIRGVGVETILSDVLCDGVERIPDAVIIPRSLNALLVDRLVETPDDGSRINRLLFHFLWERASDDVFRQVLQKDPAILSRIARASREIAYDPKINVYSRAASFGILPAELRIEMGGRIERDLIHESDASFLDREDILALLSPLALVKLSKRIKAEVIPALMTKIENTGDNPDSELTPQENFEDIEVTLNYLANFYSDEIEGFPEINEMTKLISSNVDALVRKKEEEERERDEDDWRWREMSDRSPSTPVPPAPQQIRFSPSQDRSIFSDVDE
;
A
#
# COMPACT_ATOMS: atom_id res chain seq x y z
N MET A 1 3.54 29.57 43.28
CA MET A 1 4.35 30.71 42.76
C MET A 1 5.63 30.30 42.02
N ILE A 2 6.73 29.83 42.64
CA ILE A 2 7.98 29.53 41.89
C ILE A 2 7.85 28.34 40.91
N LEU A 3 7.01 27.34 41.20
CA LEU A 3 6.74 26.21 40.32
C LEU A 3 5.82 26.57 39.14
N ASP A 4 4.85 27.46 39.36
CA ASP A 4 3.88 27.91 38.34
C ASP A 4 4.53 28.84 37.30
N GLU A 5 5.40 29.75 37.74
CA GLU A 5 6.14 30.64 36.82
C GLU A 5 7.10 29.86 35.90
N ARG A 6 7.79 28.84 36.45
CA ARG A 6 8.67 27.98 35.63
C ARG A 6 7.90 27.23 34.56
N ARG A 7 6.69 26.74 34.88
CA ARG A 7 5.84 26.02 33.93
C ARG A 7 5.17 26.94 32.92
N ALA A 8 4.79 28.15 33.33
CA ALA A 8 4.33 29.18 32.40
C ALA A 8 5.45 29.57 31.41
N ALA A 9 6.70 29.70 31.88
CA ALA A 9 7.87 29.95 31.04
C ALA A 9 8.18 28.78 30.08
N GLN A 10 8.10 27.53 30.56
CA GLN A 10 8.24 26.33 29.72
C GLN A 10 7.13 26.25 28.66
N THR A 11 5.88 26.52 29.04
CA THR A 11 4.74 26.55 28.13
C THR A 11 4.92 27.65 27.09
N LYS A 12 5.39 28.84 27.47
CA LYS A 12 5.70 29.95 26.54
C LYS A 12 6.82 29.58 25.56
N SER A 13 7.86 28.87 26.01
CA SER A 13 8.93 28.37 25.14
C SER A 13 8.43 27.31 24.14
N LEU A 14 7.60 26.37 24.60
CA LEU A 14 6.96 25.36 23.75
C LEU A 14 6.05 26.01 22.70
N LEU A 15 5.23 26.99 23.09
CA LEU A 15 4.39 27.76 22.15
C LEU A 15 5.24 28.58 21.17
N GLY A 16 6.41 29.07 21.60
CA GLY A 16 7.39 29.73 20.72
C GLY A 16 7.92 28.83 19.61
N HIS A 17 8.20 27.55 19.89
CA HIS A 17 8.55 26.57 18.85
C HIS A 17 7.36 26.29 17.91
N MET A 18 6.14 26.23 18.44
CA MET A 18 4.91 26.02 17.66
C MET A 18 4.50 27.24 16.83
N ALA A 19 5.05 28.43 17.09
CA ALA A 19 4.78 29.65 16.31
C ALA A 19 5.22 29.53 14.85
N SER A 20 6.26 28.72 14.56
CA SER A 20 6.64 28.39 13.18
C SER A 20 5.55 27.61 12.45
N SER A 21 4.84 26.73 13.15
CA SER A 21 3.72 25.94 12.64
C SER A 21 2.42 26.74 12.50
N LEU A 22 2.27 27.88 13.20
CA LEU A 22 1.13 28.79 13.05
C LEU A 22 1.05 29.40 11.65
N ARG A 23 2.19 29.54 10.94
CA ARG A 23 2.21 30.08 9.57
C ARG A 23 1.40 29.26 8.58
N ALA A 24 1.35 27.94 8.80
CA ALA A 24 0.59 27.04 7.95
C ALA A 24 -0.84 26.77 8.47
N TYR A 25 -1.18 27.27 9.65
CA TYR A 25 -2.45 26.98 10.31
C TYR A 25 -3.65 27.63 9.61
N VAL A 26 -4.76 26.90 9.55
CA VAL A 26 -6.02 27.37 8.98
C VAL A 26 -7.09 27.32 10.07
N PRO A 27 -7.78 28.43 10.36
CA PRO A 27 -8.94 28.43 11.25
C PRO A 27 -10.06 27.60 10.63
N THR A 28 -10.30 26.41 11.16
CA THR A 28 -11.35 25.49 10.71
C THR A 28 -12.64 25.66 11.53
N GLU A 29 -13.75 25.13 11.05
CA GLU A 29 -15.03 25.12 11.75
C GLU A 29 -14.93 24.50 13.16
N PRO A 30 -14.21 23.37 13.39
CA PRO A 30 -13.93 22.88 14.73
C PRO A 30 -13.19 23.88 15.62
N HIS A 31 -12.25 24.66 15.09
CA HIS A 31 -11.58 25.72 15.86
C HIS A 31 -12.57 26.80 16.28
N VAL A 32 -13.38 27.31 15.34
CA VAL A 32 -14.39 28.34 15.64
C VAL A 32 -15.39 27.85 16.68
N ARG A 33 -15.83 26.60 16.59
CA ARG A 33 -16.69 25.98 17.61
C ARG A 33 -15.99 25.87 18.95
N ALA A 34 -14.73 25.45 18.98
CA ALA A 34 -13.95 25.35 20.21
C ALA A 34 -13.84 26.70 20.92
N VAL A 35 -13.59 27.80 20.19
CA VAL A 35 -13.58 29.16 20.76
C VAL A 35 -14.93 29.53 21.37
N ARG A 36 -16.05 29.25 20.67
CA ARG A 36 -17.41 29.55 21.19
C ARG A 36 -17.73 28.73 22.43
N VAL A 37 -17.44 27.43 22.41
CA VAL A 37 -17.67 26.52 23.55
C VAL A 37 -16.81 26.95 24.74
N LEU A 38 -15.53 27.24 24.52
CA LEU A 38 -14.62 27.69 25.58
C LEU A 38 -15.05 29.04 26.16
N SER A 39 -15.51 29.98 25.32
CA SER A 39 -16.05 31.26 25.78
C SER A 39 -17.29 31.09 26.66
N LYS A 40 -18.18 30.15 26.31
CA LYS A 40 -19.45 29.92 27.01
C LYS A 40 -19.32 29.06 28.27
N HIS A 41 -18.53 27.99 28.21
CA HIS A 41 -18.47 26.96 29.25
C HIS A 41 -17.15 26.94 30.02
N LYS A 42 -16.13 27.70 29.57
CA LYS A 42 -14.77 27.69 30.14
C LYS A 42 -14.09 26.32 30.13
N ILE A 43 -14.67 25.34 29.45
CA ILE A 43 -14.10 24.02 29.25
C ILE A 43 -14.50 23.51 27.88
N VAL A 44 -13.54 22.90 27.18
CA VAL A 44 -13.77 22.23 25.90
C VAL A 44 -12.91 20.99 25.80
N MET A 45 -13.48 19.92 25.25
CA MET A 45 -12.75 18.72 24.91
C MET A 45 -12.79 18.49 23.40
N LEU A 46 -11.61 18.46 22.78
CA LEU A 46 -11.40 18.20 21.36
C LEU A 46 -11.25 16.70 21.14
N VAL A 47 -12.25 16.08 20.50
CA VAL A 47 -12.29 14.63 20.25
C VAL A 47 -12.18 14.36 18.75
N GLY A 48 -11.31 13.44 18.36
CA GLY A 48 -11.13 13.13 16.94
C GLY A 48 -10.13 12.03 16.68
N ASN A 49 -10.03 11.61 15.42
CA ASN A 49 -9.09 10.57 15.00
C ASN A 49 -7.62 11.04 15.16
N PRO A 50 -6.64 10.12 15.17
CA PRO A 50 -5.24 10.47 15.04
C PRO A 50 -4.99 11.40 13.83
N ALA A 51 -3.98 12.27 13.93
CA ALA A 51 -3.59 13.20 12.86
C ALA A 51 -4.64 14.23 12.37
N THR A 52 -5.74 14.45 13.10
CA THR A 52 -6.76 15.46 12.71
C THR A 52 -6.47 16.90 13.15
N GLY A 53 -5.34 17.16 13.82
CA GLY A 53 -4.94 18.52 14.23
C GLY A 53 -5.46 19.00 15.59
N LYS A 54 -5.92 18.09 16.47
CA LYS A 54 -6.42 18.42 17.82
C LYS A 54 -5.41 19.21 18.66
N SER A 55 -4.18 18.70 18.77
CA SER A 55 -3.10 19.35 19.53
C SER A 55 -2.72 20.70 18.93
N THR A 56 -2.82 20.85 17.60
CA THR A 56 -2.61 22.13 16.92
C THR A 56 -3.68 23.15 17.28
N ILE A 57 -4.96 22.77 17.27
CA ILE A 57 -6.06 23.65 17.70
C ILE A 57 -5.87 24.05 19.17
N ALA A 58 -5.55 23.10 20.05
CA ALA A 58 -5.31 23.38 21.46
C ALA A 58 -4.13 24.33 21.69
N ALA A 59 -3.04 24.15 20.96
CA ALA A 59 -1.88 25.04 21.01
C ALA A 59 -2.23 26.45 20.52
N VAL A 60 -2.98 26.59 19.42
CA VAL A 60 -3.42 27.91 18.92
C VAL A 60 -4.28 28.62 19.96
N LEU A 61 -5.24 27.92 20.57
CA LEU A 61 -6.07 28.48 21.64
C LEU A 61 -5.23 28.91 22.84
N SER A 62 -4.22 28.11 23.19
CA SER A 62 -3.26 28.40 24.26
C SER A 62 -2.42 29.65 23.96
N THR A 63 -1.94 29.81 22.73
CA THR A 63 -1.20 31.01 22.29
C THR A 63 -2.08 32.25 22.39
N ILE A 64 -3.31 32.20 21.87
CA ILE A 64 -4.26 33.33 21.93
C ILE A 64 -4.56 33.72 23.38
N ALA A 65 -4.71 32.73 24.26
CA ALA A 65 -4.91 32.99 25.68
C ALA A 65 -3.66 33.59 26.34
N ALA A 66 -2.46 33.10 26.04
CA ALA A 66 -1.21 33.59 26.59
C ALA A 66 -0.89 35.06 26.20
N ASP A 67 -1.40 35.53 25.07
CA ASP A 67 -1.27 36.93 24.64
C ASP A 67 -2.24 37.87 25.40
N SER A 68 -3.22 37.32 26.11
CA SER A 68 -4.14 38.12 26.93
C SER A 68 -3.51 38.43 28.30
N PRO A 69 -3.47 39.70 28.74
CA PRO A 69 -2.79 40.10 29.99
C PRO A 69 -3.40 39.49 31.26
N ASN A 70 -4.62 38.93 31.17
CA ASN A 70 -5.35 38.34 32.28
C ASN A 70 -5.24 36.81 32.36
N HIS A 71 -4.50 36.15 31.47
CA HIS A 71 -4.41 34.69 31.44
C HIS A 71 -2.97 34.18 31.56
N VAL A 72 -2.78 33.18 32.41
CA VAL A 72 -1.54 32.41 32.52
C VAL A 72 -1.78 31.02 31.92
N CYS A 73 -0.97 30.64 30.93
CA CYS A 73 -1.13 29.35 30.24
C CYS A 73 -0.28 28.25 30.89
N TYR A 74 -0.90 27.13 31.20
CA TYR A 74 -0.29 25.94 31.79
C TYR A 74 -0.54 24.71 30.92
N LYS A 75 0.52 24.07 30.43
CA LYS A 75 0.42 22.74 29.82
C LYS A 75 0.57 21.66 30.91
N ALA A 76 -0.39 20.75 31.00
CA ALA A 76 -0.32 19.60 31.90
C ALA A 76 -0.19 18.30 31.09
N GLU A 77 0.62 17.37 31.60
CA GLU A 77 0.82 16.04 30.99
C GLU A 77 -0.28 15.04 31.37
N GLY A 78 -1.12 15.38 32.35
CA GLY A 78 -2.22 14.52 32.78
C GLY A 78 -2.97 15.04 34.00
N PRO A 79 -4.05 14.35 34.42
CA PRO A 79 -4.94 14.81 35.49
C PRO A 79 -4.27 14.93 36.85
N LYS A 80 -3.25 14.10 37.14
CA LYS A 80 -2.52 14.16 38.42
C LYS A 80 -1.81 15.50 38.63
N GLN A 81 -1.19 16.06 37.58
CA GLN A 81 -0.54 17.38 37.68
C GLN A 81 -1.55 18.50 37.99
N LEU A 82 -2.79 18.40 37.52
CA LEU A 82 -3.84 19.35 37.89
C LEU A 82 -4.25 19.18 39.36
N LEU A 83 -4.27 17.94 39.86
CA LEU A 83 -4.60 17.64 41.25
C LEU A 83 -3.56 18.21 42.22
N ASP A 84 -2.28 18.00 41.90
CA ASP A 84 -1.15 18.36 42.75
C ASP A 84 -0.94 19.88 42.85
N ASN A 85 -1.43 20.65 41.88
CA ASN A 85 -1.23 22.11 41.79
C ASN A 85 -2.55 22.89 41.81
N TRP A 86 -3.61 22.26 42.33
CA TRP A 86 -4.92 22.87 42.45
C TRP A 86 -4.91 24.03 43.46
N ASN A 87 -5.26 25.25 43.00
CA ASN A 87 -5.46 26.42 43.84
C ASN A 87 -6.88 26.99 43.64
N PRO A 88 -7.78 26.93 44.63
CA PRO A 88 -9.16 27.41 44.50
C PRO A 88 -9.29 28.93 44.43
N GLU A 89 -8.27 29.69 44.84
CA GLU A 89 -8.28 31.16 44.81
C GLU A 89 -7.67 31.74 43.52
N GLU A 90 -7.08 30.90 42.68
CA GLU A 90 -6.46 31.33 41.42
C GLU A 90 -7.49 31.31 40.27
N GLY A 91 -7.83 32.50 39.77
CA GLY A 91 -8.68 32.68 38.59
C GLY A 91 -7.87 33.12 37.36
N GLY A 92 -8.42 32.91 36.17
CA GLY A 92 -7.81 33.34 34.90
C GLY A 92 -6.74 32.39 34.33
N GLY A 93 -6.49 31.23 34.94
CA GLY A 93 -5.61 30.22 34.37
C GLY A 93 -6.18 29.60 33.09
N PHE A 94 -5.32 29.31 32.13
CA PHE A 94 -5.64 28.57 30.91
C PHE A 94 -4.87 27.25 30.89
N TYR A 95 -5.58 26.13 30.96
CA TYR A 95 -4.99 24.80 31.10
C TYR A 95 -5.15 24.00 29.81
N TRP A 96 -4.04 23.55 29.23
CA TRP A 96 -4.02 22.63 28.10
C TRP A 96 -3.57 21.24 28.55
N ILE A 97 -4.44 20.25 28.39
CA ILE A 97 -4.12 18.84 28.61
C ILE A 97 -4.21 18.09 27.27
N ASP A 98 -3.06 17.66 26.76
CA ASP A 98 -3.01 16.85 25.54
C ASP A 98 -3.20 15.37 25.90
N ASP A 99 -3.96 14.64 25.08
CA ASP A 99 -4.29 13.22 25.27
C ASP A 99 -4.75 12.91 26.71
N ALA A 100 -5.79 13.60 27.15
CA ALA A 100 -6.27 13.63 28.53
C ALA A 100 -6.55 12.25 29.16
N PHE A 101 -6.82 11.22 28.36
CA PHE A 101 -7.12 9.86 28.81
C PHE A 101 -6.00 8.85 28.50
N GLY A 102 -4.88 9.32 27.94
CA GLY A 102 -3.71 8.54 27.58
C GLY A 102 -3.32 8.73 26.10
N PRO A 103 -2.00 8.75 25.79
CA PRO A 103 -1.49 9.10 24.46
C PRO A 103 -1.84 8.08 23.36
N ASN A 104 -1.73 6.79 23.68
CA ASN A 104 -1.92 5.69 22.71
C ASN A 104 -3.06 4.77 23.11
N GLN A 105 -3.27 4.58 24.42
CA GLN A 105 -4.26 3.68 24.99
C GLN A 105 -4.90 4.34 26.20
N LEU A 106 -6.10 3.89 26.55
CA LEU A 106 -6.77 4.32 27.77
C LEU A 106 -5.93 3.93 28.99
N ARG A 107 -5.63 4.92 29.83
CA ARG A 107 -4.97 4.74 31.12
C ARG A 107 -6.00 4.70 32.24
N GLU A 108 -6.14 3.56 32.91
CA GLU A 108 -7.09 3.41 34.04
C GLU A 108 -6.75 4.40 35.16
N ASP A 109 -5.46 4.60 35.45
CA ASP A 109 -5.04 5.56 36.45
C ASP A 109 -5.44 7.01 36.08
N PHE A 110 -5.49 7.36 34.80
CA PHE A 110 -6.00 8.67 34.38
C PHE A 110 -7.51 8.78 34.62
N VAL A 111 -8.27 7.72 34.37
CA VAL A 111 -9.72 7.69 34.64
C VAL A 111 -9.98 7.90 36.14
N ASP A 112 -9.25 7.20 37.01
CA ASP A 112 -9.39 7.33 38.47
C ASP A 112 -9.05 8.75 38.95
N HIS A 113 -7.94 9.32 38.45
CA HIS A 113 -7.58 10.71 38.77
C HIS A 113 -8.62 11.71 38.24
N TRP A 114 -9.17 11.48 37.04
CA TRP A 114 -10.23 12.30 36.48
C TRP A 114 -11.48 12.26 37.36
N ILE A 115 -11.92 11.08 37.78
CA ILE A 115 -13.05 10.92 38.71
C ILE A 115 -12.82 11.74 39.98
N ALA A 116 -11.62 11.71 40.55
CA ALA A 116 -11.28 12.46 41.75
C ALA A 116 -11.25 13.99 41.54
N ILE A 117 -10.86 14.46 40.35
CA ILE A 117 -10.69 15.90 40.06
C ILE A 117 -11.93 16.56 39.44
N MET A 118 -12.89 15.81 38.88
CA MET A 118 -14.08 16.41 38.22
C MET A 118 -14.82 17.45 39.09
N PRO A 119 -15.05 17.24 40.40
CA PRO A 119 -15.67 18.27 41.25
C PRO A 119 -14.81 19.53 41.39
N LYS A 120 -13.48 19.36 41.47
CA LYS A 120 -12.54 20.48 41.52
C LYS A 120 -12.56 21.24 40.19
N LEU A 121 -12.53 20.53 39.06
CA LEU A 121 -12.60 21.11 37.72
C LEU A 121 -13.84 22.00 37.55
N GLN A 122 -15.00 21.54 38.05
CA GLN A 122 -16.23 22.34 38.07
C GLN A 122 -16.07 23.64 38.87
N ALA A 123 -15.50 23.57 40.08
CA ALA A 123 -15.22 24.76 40.88
C ALA A 123 -14.25 25.74 40.17
N ALA A 124 -13.25 25.24 39.44
CA ALA A 124 -12.28 26.10 38.74
C ALA A 124 -12.90 26.80 37.55
N THR A 125 -13.72 26.07 36.79
CA THR A 125 -14.45 26.68 35.66
C THR A 125 -15.38 27.78 36.16
N ALA A 126 -16.03 27.60 37.32
CA ALA A 126 -16.84 28.63 37.97
C ALA A 126 -16.00 29.83 38.47
N ALA A 127 -14.77 29.59 38.93
CA ALA A 127 -13.81 30.63 39.30
C ALA A 127 -13.16 31.35 38.09
N GLY A 128 -13.53 30.98 36.86
CA GLY A 128 -13.09 31.66 35.63
C GLY A 128 -11.88 31.04 34.94
N ASN A 129 -11.38 29.88 35.39
CA ASN A 129 -10.31 29.14 34.72
C ASN A 129 -10.82 28.44 33.46
N SER A 130 -10.00 28.44 32.41
CA SER A 130 -10.31 27.84 31.10
C SER A 130 -9.56 26.53 30.90
N PHE A 131 -10.23 25.48 30.42
CA PHE A 131 -9.62 24.16 30.19
C PHE A 131 -9.83 23.69 28.76
N VAL A 132 -8.74 23.26 28.11
CA VAL A 132 -8.74 22.61 26.80
C VAL A 132 -8.14 21.23 26.94
N LEU A 133 -8.97 20.21 26.69
CA LEU A 133 -8.57 18.81 26.71
C LEU A 133 -8.56 18.28 25.27
N THR A 134 -7.62 17.40 24.94
CA THR A 134 -7.67 16.64 23.68
C THR A 134 -7.75 15.15 23.97
N SER A 135 -8.42 14.39 23.10
CA SER A 135 -8.42 12.92 23.17
C SER A 135 -8.65 12.28 21.81
N ARG A 136 -8.08 11.10 21.60
CA ARG A 136 -8.49 10.22 20.50
C ARG A 136 -9.93 9.74 20.75
N ARG A 137 -10.72 9.56 19.67
CA ARG A 137 -12.14 9.15 19.75
C ARG A 137 -12.35 7.85 20.52
N HIS A 138 -11.72 6.76 20.08
CA HIS A 138 -11.86 5.44 20.71
C HIS A 138 -11.42 5.43 22.19
N ILE A 139 -10.37 6.18 22.54
CA ILE A 139 -9.91 6.31 23.94
C ILE A 139 -10.98 7.00 24.79
N TYR A 140 -11.59 8.08 24.29
CA TYR A 140 -12.64 8.77 25.02
C TYR A 140 -13.91 7.92 25.14
N GLU A 141 -14.33 7.23 24.07
CA GLU A 141 -15.49 6.34 24.12
C GLU A 141 -15.28 5.19 25.12
N ALA A 142 -14.05 4.66 25.24
CA ALA A 142 -13.71 3.67 26.26
C ALA A 142 -13.68 4.26 27.70
N ALA A 143 -13.30 5.53 27.86
CA ALA A 143 -13.27 6.21 29.17
C ALA A 143 -14.68 6.61 29.67
N LYS A 144 -15.55 7.02 28.74
CA LYS A 144 -16.89 7.57 29.02
C LYS A 144 -17.75 6.70 29.94
N PRO A 145 -17.92 5.38 29.72
CA PRO A 145 -18.72 4.54 30.63
C PRO A 145 -18.08 4.40 32.02
N LYS A 146 -16.74 4.41 32.11
CA LYS A 146 -16.00 4.29 33.38
C LYS A 146 -16.12 5.56 34.24
N LEU A 147 -16.08 6.73 33.61
CA LEU A 147 -16.37 8.00 34.28
C LEU A 147 -17.83 8.06 34.75
N GLY A 148 -18.76 7.58 33.92
CA GLY A 148 -20.17 7.45 34.24
C GLY A 148 -20.81 8.78 34.69
N THR A 149 -21.60 8.74 35.75
CA THR A 149 -22.28 9.92 36.32
C THR A 149 -21.32 10.96 36.91
N ARG A 150 -20.10 10.55 37.24
CA ARG A 150 -19.04 11.38 37.86
C ARG A 150 -18.30 12.25 36.84
N ASN A 151 -18.53 12.06 35.54
CA ASN A 151 -17.98 12.91 34.49
C ASN A 151 -18.52 14.35 34.57
N HIS A 152 -17.78 15.31 33.99
CA HIS A 152 -18.21 16.71 33.94
C HIS A 152 -19.58 16.84 33.23
N PRO A 153 -20.55 17.61 33.77
CA PRO A 153 -21.90 17.73 33.19
C PRO A 153 -21.88 18.10 31.70
N PHE A 154 -21.10 19.10 31.31
CA PHE A 154 -20.96 19.50 29.90
C PHE A 154 -20.32 18.44 28.98
N PHE A 155 -19.58 17.47 29.52
CA PHE A 155 -19.07 16.34 28.73
C PHE A 155 -20.10 15.22 28.62
N ARG A 156 -20.91 14.99 29.67
CA ARG A 156 -22.02 14.03 29.63
C ARG A 156 -23.07 14.44 28.60
N ASP A 157 -23.41 15.72 28.57
CA ASP A 157 -24.42 16.27 27.66
C ASP A 157 -23.85 16.58 26.27
N SER A 158 -22.57 16.29 26.04
CA SER A 158 -21.82 16.58 24.82
C SER A 158 -21.77 18.06 24.42
N THR A 159 -22.17 19.00 25.28
CA THR A 159 -22.20 20.44 24.98
C THR A 159 -20.81 21.09 24.96
N ALA A 160 -19.85 20.51 25.68
CA ALA A 160 -18.44 20.93 25.69
C ALA A 160 -17.52 20.02 24.87
N ILE A 161 -18.08 19.14 24.02
CA ILE A 161 -17.30 18.25 23.15
C ILE A 161 -17.33 18.81 21.73
N VAL A 162 -16.14 19.00 21.15
CA VAL A 162 -15.99 19.43 19.75
C VAL A 162 -15.32 18.31 18.97
N GLU A 163 -16.02 17.81 17.96
CA GLU A 163 -15.47 16.83 17.04
C GLU A 163 -14.49 17.48 16.05
N VAL A 164 -13.27 16.94 15.98
CA VAL A 164 -12.20 17.42 15.11
C VAL A 164 -11.89 16.37 14.04
N GLY A 165 -11.84 16.80 12.78
CA GLY A 165 -11.44 15.97 11.64
C GLY A 165 -12.39 16.00 10.45
N ARG A 166 -13.62 16.53 10.60
CA ARG A 166 -14.52 16.80 9.48
C ARG A 166 -14.15 18.14 8.84
N LEU A 167 -13.29 18.09 7.83
CA LEU A 167 -12.86 19.26 7.06
C LEU A 167 -13.69 19.39 5.78
N SER A 168 -14.15 20.60 5.49
CA SER A 168 -14.71 20.98 4.20
C SER A 168 -13.64 20.97 3.11
N GLU A 169 -14.05 20.91 1.85
CA GLU A 169 -13.12 20.98 0.71
C GLU A 169 -12.28 22.26 0.71
N LEU A 170 -12.88 23.39 1.08
CA LEU A 170 -12.18 24.67 1.15
C LEU A 170 -11.09 24.65 2.23
N GLU A 171 -11.40 24.12 3.42
CA GLU A 171 -10.41 23.96 4.49
C GLU A 171 -9.28 23.01 4.08
N ARG A 172 -9.60 21.86 3.45
CA ARG A 172 -8.57 20.92 2.96
C ARG A 172 -7.65 21.56 1.94
N ARG A 173 -8.20 22.31 0.99
CA ARG A 173 -7.44 23.07 -0.02
C ARG A 173 -6.50 24.08 0.61
N GLN A 174 -7.01 24.90 1.54
CA GLN A 174 -6.21 25.92 2.22
C GLN A 174 -5.09 25.29 3.08
N ILE A 175 -5.40 24.22 3.81
CA ILE A 175 -4.42 23.48 4.62
C ILE A 175 -3.32 22.94 3.71
N LEU A 176 -3.68 22.29 2.61
CA LEU A 176 -2.70 21.77 1.64
C LEU A 176 -1.82 22.88 1.05
N TYR A 177 -2.45 23.98 0.63
CA TYR A 177 -1.76 25.13 0.06
C TYR A 177 -0.71 25.68 1.04
N ASN A 178 -1.13 25.95 2.27
CA ASN A 178 -0.27 26.49 3.31
C ASN A 178 0.93 25.59 3.61
N HIS A 179 0.71 24.29 3.76
CA HIS A 179 1.79 23.35 4.06
C HIS A 179 2.77 23.16 2.90
N VAL A 180 2.30 23.13 1.65
CA VAL A 180 3.19 23.03 0.49
C VAL A 180 3.94 24.34 0.26
N LYS A 181 3.27 25.49 0.38
CA LYS A 181 3.87 26.81 0.19
C LYS A 181 4.94 27.11 1.25
N CYS A 182 4.60 26.94 2.53
CA CYS A 182 5.52 27.19 3.65
C CYS A 182 6.51 26.04 3.93
N GLY A 183 6.35 24.90 3.26
CA GLY A 183 7.21 23.73 3.40
C GLY A 183 8.61 23.89 2.77
N ASN A 184 9.45 22.87 2.95
CA ASN A 184 10.85 22.85 2.49
C ASN A 184 11.02 22.21 1.09
N GLN A 185 9.91 21.98 0.36
CA GLN A 185 9.94 21.44 -1.00
C GLN A 185 10.64 22.40 -1.98
N SER A 186 11.29 21.83 -3.01
CA SER A 186 11.93 22.63 -4.05
C SER A 186 10.90 23.32 -4.95
N LYS A 187 11.26 24.48 -5.52
CA LYS A 187 10.39 25.21 -6.46
C LYS A 187 9.98 24.34 -7.66
N GLN A 188 10.92 23.56 -8.20
CA GLN A 188 10.67 22.63 -9.29
C GLN A 188 9.61 21.59 -8.92
N TRP A 189 9.71 20.99 -7.72
CA TRP A 189 8.71 20.02 -7.26
C TRP A 189 7.33 20.66 -7.10
N LYS A 190 7.26 21.86 -6.50
CA LYS A 190 6.00 22.61 -6.34
C LYS A 190 5.35 22.91 -7.69
N LEU A 191 6.12 23.36 -8.68
CA LEU A 191 5.67 23.59 -10.06
C LEU A 191 5.04 22.33 -10.67
N THR A 192 5.69 21.16 -10.52
CA THR A 192 5.20 19.90 -11.09
C THR A 192 3.91 19.43 -10.42
N VAL A 193 3.83 19.54 -9.09
CA VAL A 193 2.71 18.99 -8.30
C VAL A 193 1.51 19.94 -8.24
N LYS A 194 1.70 21.25 -8.47
CA LYS A 194 0.67 22.30 -8.47
C LYS A 194 -0.65 21.90 -9.15
N LYS A 195 -0.56 21.28 -10.33
CA LYS A 195 -1.73 20.83 -11.11
C LYS A 195 -2.52 19.70 -10.47
N PHE A 196 -1.93 18.97 -9.52
CA PHE A 196 -2.54 17.82 -8.85
C PHE A 196 -3.11 18.16 -7.46
N LEU A 197 -2.68 19.26 -6.83
CA LEU A 197 -3.05 19.61 -5.45
C LEU A 197 -4.57 19.72 -5.25
N ASP A 198 -5.31 20.21 -6.24
CA ASP A 198 -6.78 20.28 -6.15
C ASP A 198 -7.42 18.89 -6.03
N VAL A 199 -6.93 17.93 -6.82
CA VAL A 199 -7.41 16.54 -6.79
C VAL A 199 -7.05 15.89 -5.45
N LEU A 200 -5.79 16.04 -4.99
CA LEU A 200 -5.32 15.47 -3.73
C LEU A 200 -6.12 15.98 -2.51
N SER A 201 -6.51 17.27 -2.53
CA SER A 201 -7.28 17.87 -1.43
C SER A 201 -8.72 17.34 -1.29
N LYS A 202 -9.24 16.66 -2.32
CA LYS A 202 -10.60 16.09 -2.34
C LYS A 202 -10.63 14.63 -1.91
N GLU A 203 -9.48 13.98 -1.78
CA GLU A 203 -9.39 12.59 -1.33
C GLU A 203 -9.97 12.43 0.07
N ALA A 204 -10.77 11.38 0.26
CA ALA A 204 -11.47 11.13 1.53
C ALA A 204 -10.51 10.85 2.70
N THR A 205 -9.32 10.32 2.41
CA THR A 205 -8.27 10.04 3.39
C THR A 205 -7.41 11.25 3.74
N PHE A 206 -7.64 12.40 3.09
CA PHE A 206 -6.81 13.57 3.28
C PHE A 206 -6.88 14.07 4.73
N THR A 207 -5.72 14.27 5.34
CA THR A 207 -5.57 14.80 6.70
C THR A 207 -4.57 15.96 6.73
N PRO A 208 -4.64 16.84 7.75
CA PRO A 208 -3.63 17.88 7.94
C PRO A 208 -2.19 17.32 8.03
N GLU A 209 -2.02 16.12 8.59
CA GLU A 209 -0.70 15.48 8.66
C GLU A 209 -0.19 15.06 7.28
N ILE A 210 -1.05 14.56 6.39
CA ILE A 210 -0.68 14.30 4.99
C ILE A 210 -0.25 15.59 4.29
N ALA A 211 -0.95 16.71 4.53
CA ALA A 211 -0.56 18.01 4.00
C ALA A 211 0.85 18.42 4.49
N ARG A 212 1.12 18.25 5.78
CA ARG A 212 2.43 18.51 6.39
C ARG A 212 3.52 17.66 5.75
N GLN A 213 3.27 16.36 5.56
CA GLN A 213 4.22 15.43 4.95
C GLN A 213 4.47 15.74 3.48
N LEU A 214 3.43 16.10 2.71
CA LEU A 214 3.59 16.56 1.32
C LEU A 214 4.43 17.85 1.23
N GLY A 215 4.33 18.73 2.23
CA GLY A 215 5.16 19.93 2.34
C GLY A 215 6.61 19.68 2.75
N ASP A 216 6.99 18.44 3.11
CA ASP A 216 8.31 18.09 3.64
C ASP A 216 9.05 17.09 2.74
N ARG A 217 10.19 17.53 2.20
CA ARG A 217 11.06 16.77 1.30
C ARG A 217 11.49 15.42 1.89
N ALA A 218 11.60 15.30 3.21
CA ALA A 218 11.96 14.05 3.88
C ALA A 218 10.94 12.93 3.63
N TYR A 219 9.66 13.28 3.49
CA TYR A 219 8.56 12.31 3.30
C TYR A 219 8.26 12.05 1.83
N THR A 220 8.69 12.92 0.92
CA THR A 220 8.44 12.79 -0.52
C THR A 220 9.67 12.33 -1.31
N ALA A 221 10.76 11.91 -0.65
CA ALA A 221 12.01 11.54 -1.30
C ALA A 221 11.85 10.41 -2.34
N ASN A 222 10.96 9.44 -2.07
CA ASN A 222 10.69 8.30 -2.94
C ASN A 222 9.37 8.44 -3.72
N VAL A 223 8.74 9.62 -3.68
CA VAL A 223 7.45 9.87 -4.33
C VAL A 223 7.71 10.55 -5.66
N THR A 224 7.45 9.82 -6.75
CA THR A 224 7.46 10.38 -8.10
C THR A 224 6.38 11.46 -8.24
N ALA A 225 6.68 12.54 -8.95
CA ALA A 225 5.76 13.68 -9.14
C ALA A 225 4.68 13.38 -10.21
N SER A 226 4.04 12.23 -10.12
CA SER A 226 2.90 11.81 -10.94
C SER A 226 1.62 11.79 -10.09
N LEU A 227 0.46 11.96 -10.75
CA LEU A 227 -0.83 11.94 -10.04
C LEU A 227 -1.06 10.60 -9.32
N ASP A 228 -0.75 9.49 -9.98
CA ASP A 228 -0.95 8.14 -9.42
C ASP A 228 -0.11 7.92 -8.16
N SER A 229 1.17 8.28 -8.20
CA SER A 229 2.09 8.16 -7.06
C SER A 229 1.70 9.04 -5.89
N LEU A 230 1.23 10.27 -6.15
CA LEU A 230 0.75 11.18 -5.12
C LEU A 230 -0.59 10.73 -4.52
N LEU A 231 -1.51 10.22 -5.34
CA LEU A 231 -2.75 9.62 -4.85
C LEU A 231 -2.45 8.40 -3.99
N LYS A 232 -1.51 7.55 -4.42
CA LYS A 232 -1.02 6.43 -3.63
C LYS A 232 -0.45 6.90 -2.29
N PHE A 233 0.37 7.95 -2.27
CA PHE A 233 0.90 8.52 -1.04
C PHE A 233 -0.21 9.01 -0.07
N VAL A 234 -1.23 9.69 -0.59
CA VAL A 234 -2.37 10.19 0.22
C VAL A 234 -3.27 9.06 0.73
N ARG A 235 -3.43 7.98 -0.04
CA ARG A 235 -4.30 6.84 0.30
C ARG A 235 -3.59 5.78 1.17
N GLU A 236 -2.30 5.58 0.94
CA GLU A 236 -1.48 4.51 1.50
C GLU A 236 -0.35 5.06 2.35
N ASN A 237 -0.65 5.96 3.31
CA ASN A 237 0.31 6.34 4.33
C ASN A 237 0.58 5.18 5.30
N ARG A 238 1.24 4.14 4.78
CA ARG A 238 1.39 2.82 5.38
C ARG A 238 2.11 2.91 6.71
N ALA A 239 3.17 3.72 6.80
CA ALA A 239 3.92 3.91 8.04
C ALA A 239 3.03 4.48 9.15
N PHE A 240 2.26 5.52 8.85
CA PHE A 240 1.33 6.11 9.82
C PHE A 240 0.23 5.12 10.25
N LEU A 241 -0.31 4.35 9.31
CA LEU A 241 -1.36 3.38 9.61
C LEU A 241 -0.83 2.19 10.42
N LEU A 242 0.35 1.66 10.09
CA LEU A 242 1.03 0.63 10.88
C LEU A 242 1.29 1.11 12.30
N GLN A 243 1.79 2.33 12.47
CA GLN A 243 1.97 2.94 13.78
C GLN A 243 0.63 3.05 14.52
N THR A 244 -0.40 3.59 13.86
CA THR A 244 -1.70 3.83 14.50
C THR A 244 -2.37 2.53 14.95
N VAL A 245 -2.37 1.48 14.11
CA VAL A 245 -2.92 0.17 14.46
C VAL A 245 -2.03 -0.54 15.49
N GLY A 246 -0.72 -0.37 15.42
CA GLY A 246 0.24 -0.92 16.38
C GLY A 246 0.12 -0.33 17.79
N GLU A 247 -0.23 0.95 17.90
CA GLU A 247 -0.43 1.67 19.17
C GLU A 247 -1.72 1.26 19.91
N LEU A 248 -2.70 0.67 19.21
CA LEU A 248 -3.96 0.24 19.80
C LEU A 248 -3.75 -0.83 20.89
N SER A 249 -4.61 -0.80 21.91
CA SER A 249 -4.56 -1.81 22.96
C SER A 249 -4.85 -3.21 22.42
N LYS A 250 -4.45 -4.25 23.17
CA LYS A 250 -4.70 -5.67 22.85
C LYS A 250 -6.17 -5.90 22.50
N VAL A 251 -7.08 -5.32 23.30
CA VAL A 251 -8.52 -5.47 23.13
C VAL A 251 -9.01 -4.81 21.84
N HIS A 252 -8.61 -3.57 21.56
CA HIS A 252 -9.00 -2.91 20.30
C HIS A 252 -8.45 -3.65 19.07
N ARG A 253 -7.21 -4.16 19.13
CA ARG A 253 -6.65 -4.97 18.04
C ARG A 253 -7.43 -6.28 17.85
N SER A 254 -7.90 -6.91 18.92
CA SER A 254 -8.76 -8.10 18.82
C SER A 254 -10.07 -7.81 18.07
N ALA A 255 -10.71 -6.66 18.32
CA ALA A 255 -11.92 -6.24 17.62
C ALA A 255 -11.66 -5.97 16.12
N LEU A 256 -10.55 -5.32 15.77
CA LEU A 256 -10.17 -5.15 14.36
C LEU A 256 -9.88 -6.49 13.68
N THR A 257 -9.20 -7.41 14.38
CA THR A 257 -8.93 -8.75 13.85
C THR A 257 -10.20 -9.55 13.64
N LEU A 258 -11.20 -9.40 14.50
CA LEU A 258 -12.51 -10.01 14.29
C LEU A 258 -13.13 -9.56 12.96
N VAL A 259 -13.17 -8.24 12.70
CA VAL A 259 -13.69 -7.70 11.43
C VAL A 259 -12.83 -8.13 10.24
N PHE A 260 -11.52 -8.23 10.42
CA PHE A 260 -10.57 -8.72 9.42
C PHE A 260 -10.84 -10.16 9.00
N LEU A 261 -11.10 -11.06 9.95
CA LEU A 261 -11.43 -12.46 9.66
C LEU A 261 -12.76 -12.61 8.91
N HIS A 262 -13.65 -11.63 9.06
CA HIS A 262 -14.88 -11.49 8.28
C HIS A 262 -14.68 -10.73 6.94
N ARG A 263 -13.44 -10.53 6.50
CA ARG A 263 -13.06 -9.81 5.27
C ARG A 263 -13.68 -8.42 5.16
N GLY A 264 -13.80 -7.73 6.30
CA GLY A 264 -14.39 -6.39 6.37
C GLY A 264 -15.89 -6.35 6.12
N ARG A 265 -16.60 -7.48 6.28
CA ARG A 265 -18.08 -7.57 6.17
C ARG A 265 -18.65 -8.38 7.35
N MET A 266 -18.39 -7.93 8.57
CA MET A 266 -18.84 -8.63 9.77
C MET A 266 -20.28 -8.21 10.15
N PRO A 267 -21.26 -9.12 10.28
CA PRO A 267 -22.61 -8.73 10.66
C PRO A 267 -22.67 -7.97 12.01
N VAL A 268 -23.40 -6.86 12.05
CA VAL A 268 -23.65 -6.09 13.29
C VAL A 268 -24.50 -6.89 14.28
N SER A 269 -25.31 -7.84 13.79
CA SER A 269 -26.08 -8.78 14.63
C SER A 269 -25.22 -9.70 15.50
N GLY A 270 -23.93 -9.83 15.16
CA GLY A 270 -22.98 -10.66 15.87
C GLY A 270 -22.04 -11.40 14.91
N PRO A 271 -20.81 -11.72 15.36
CA PRO A 271 -19.86 -12.49 14.57
C PRO A 271 -20.28 -13.95 14.44
N LEU A 272 -19.63 -14.67 13.53
CA LEU A 272 -19.74 -16.13 13.49
C LEU A 272 -19.07 -16.70 14.76
N PRO A 273 -19.72 -17.60 15.53
CA PRO A 273 -19.17 -18.11 16.79
C PRO A 273 -17.77 -18.70 16.67
N GLU A 274 -17.52 -19.46 15.60
CA GLU A 274 -16.21 -20.08 15.34
C GLU A 274 -15.09 -19.03 15.16
N ILE A 275 -15.39 -17.95 14.43
CA ILE A 275 -14.44 -16.84 14.22
C ILE A 275 -14.23 -16.06 15.51
N GLN A 276 -15.29 -15.84 16.28
CA GLN A 276 -15.21 -15.16 17.58
C GLN A 276 -14.31 -15.92 18.56
N GLU A 277 -14.48 -17.24 18.67
CA GLU A 277 -13.68 -18.09 19.56
C GLU A 277 -12.20 -18.10 19.19
N ILE A 278 -11.88 -18.07 17.89
CA ILE A 278 -10.49 -17.96 17.43
C ILE A 278 -9.87 -16.66 17.96
N VAL A 279 -10.54 -15.52 17.79
CA VAL A 279 -10.03 -14.21 18.25
C VAL A 279 -9.89 -14.16 19.77
N VAL A 280 -10.90 -14.65 20.50
CA VAL A 280 -10.90 -14.74 21.97
C VAL A 280 -9.70 -15.54 22.46
N ARG A 281 -9.41 -16.70 21.84
CA ARG A 281 -8.26 -17.53 22.19
C ARG A 281 -6.92 -16.85 21.92
N PHE A 282 -6.76 -16.24 20.74
CA PHE A 282 -5.48 -15.63 20.34
C PHE A 282 -5.15 -14.35 21.11
N TYR A 283 -6.17 -13.54 21.41
CA TYR A 283 -5.99 -12.30 22.13
C TYR A 283 -6.27 -12.43 23.61
N ASP A 284 -6.73 -13.58 24.13
CA ASP A 284 -7.05 -13.78 25.54
C ASP A 284 -7.88 -12.61 26.09
N VAL A 285 -9.09 -12.45 25.52
CA VAL A 285 -10.07 -11.40 25.83
C VAL A 285 -11.46 -12.02 25.98
N SER A 286 -12.32 -11.44 26.82
CA SER A 286 -13.71 -11.89 26.95
C SER A 286 -14.57 -11.51 25.73
N ARG A 287 -15.69 -12.20 25.53
CA ARG A 287 -16.64 -11.89 24.45
C ARG A 287 -17.30 -10.53 24.64
N GLU A 288 -17.58 -10.17 25.89
CA GLU A 288 -18.17 -8.89 26.29
C GLU A 288 -17.21 -7.75 25.95
N THR A 289 -15.94 -7.88 26.37
CA THR A 289 -14.90 -6.89 26.08
C THR A 289 -14.66 -6.72 24.57
N LEU A 290 -14.76 -7.80 23.79
CA LEU A 290 -14.67 -7.74 22.34
C LEU A 290 -15.84 -6.98 21.71
N ALA A 291 -17.06 -7.18 22.21
CA ALA A 291 -18.26 -6.46 21.76
C ALA A 291 -18.20 -4.96 22.11
N ASP A 292 -17.74 -4.62 23.32
CA ASP A 292 -17.55 -3.23 23.74
C ASP A 292 -16.53 -2.53 22.84
N SER A 293 -15.38 -3.16 22.57
CA SER A 293 -14.35 -2.53 21.75
C SER A 293 -14.71 -2.35 20.27
N LEU A 294 -15.62 -3.15 19.71
CA LEU A 294 -16.19 -2.84 18.38
C LEU A 294 -16.91 -1.50 18.39
N ASN A 295 -17.68 -1.22 19.44
CA ASN A 295 -18.39 0.05 19.59
C ASN A 295 -17.44 1.22 19.88
N GLU A 296 -16.38 1.01 20.66
CA GLU A 296 -15.34 2.01 20.92
C GLU A 296 -14.60 2.42 19.62
N LEU A 297 -14.43 1.48 18.68
CA LEU A 297 -13.77 1.71 17.39
C LEU A 297 -14.70 2.32 16.32
N ARG A 298 -16.00 2.41 16.60
CA ARG A 298 -17.00 3.00 15.69
C ARG A 298 -16.61 4.42 15.31
N GLU A 299 -16.77 4.76 14.03
CA GLU A 299 -16.41 6.04 13.42
C GLU A 299 -14.91 6.39 13.46
N SER A 300 -14.06 5.63 14.15
CA SER A 300 -12.63 5.88 14.23
C SER A 300 -11.84 4.97 13.29
N PHE A 301 -12.00 3.66 13.45
CA PHE A 301 -11.39 2.62 12.61
C PHE A 301 -12.42 1.75 11.89
N LEU A 302 -13.62 1.64 12.45
CA LEU A 302 -14.72 0.85 11.91
C LEU A 302 -15.91 1.75 11.56
N VAL A 303 -16.69 1.34 10.57
CA VAL A 303 -17.94 1.98 10.17
C VAL A 303 -19.00 0.91 9.96
N GLU A 304 -20.26 1.25 10.25
CA GLU A 304 -21.38 0.39 9.88
C GLU A 304 -21.85 0.77 8.47
N VAL A 305 -21.91 -0.22 7.58
CA VAL A 305 -22.43 -0.08 6.23
C VAL A 305 -23.75 -0.84 6.14
N ALA A 306 -24.80 -0.16 5.68
CA ALA A 306 -26.09 -0.77 5.42
C ALA A 306 -26.16 -1.23 3.95
N ASP A 307 -26.49 -2.50 3.74
CA ASP A 307 -26.80 -3.08 2.44
C ASP A 307 -28.20 -3.72 2.51
N GLY A 308 -29.21 -2.96 2.08
CA GLY A 308 -30.61 -3.32 2.24
C GLY A 308 -31.01 -3.49 3.71
N THR A 309 -31.39 -4.71 4.10
CA THR A 309 -31.74 -5.06 5.49
C THR A 309 -30.54 -5.50 6.33
N ARG A 310 -29.38 -5.75 5.71
CA ARG A 310 -28.17 -6.21 6.37
C ARG A 310 -27.33 -5.00 6.78
N ARG A 311 -26.78 -5.06 8.00
CA ARG A 311 -25.80 -4.09 8.50
C ARG A 311 -24.52 -4.83 8.84
N ASP A 312 -23.43 -4.41 8.23
CA ASP A 312 -22.12 -4.99 8.43
C ASP A 312 -21.15 -3.93 8.98
N TRP A 313 -20.26 -4.37 9.87
CA TRP A 313 -19.06 -3.65 10.26
C TRP A 313 -18.00 -3.80 9.18
N ASN A 314 -17.48 -2.66 8.74
CA ASN A 314 -16.42 -2.54 7.76
C ASN A 314 -15.27 -1.73 8.34
N PHE A 315 -14.07 -1.92 7.78
CA PHE A 315 -13.00 -0.96 8.01
C PHE A 315 -13.38 0.39 7.42
N LYS A 316 -13.11 1.46 8.16
CA LYS A 316 -13.30 2.83 7.69
C LYS A 316 -12.51 3.13 6.43
N HIS A 317 -11.39 2.43 6.22
CA HIS A 317 -10.59 2.50 5.00
C HIS A 317 -9.91 1.15 4.70
N PRO A 318 -9.81 0.71 3.43
CA PRO A 318 -9.18 -0.57 3.08
C PRO A 318 -7.76 -0.74 3.63
N THR A 319 -6.93 0.32 3.61
CA THR A 319 -5.54 0.23 4.08
C THR A 319 -5.38 0.00 5.59
N LEU A 320 -6.45 0.12 6.39
CA LEU A 320 -6.44 -0.35 7.78
C LEU A 320 -6.40 -1.89 7.86
N SER A 321 -7.11 -2.55 6.95
CA SER A 321 -7.04 -4.01 6.78
C SER A 321 -5.63 -4.43 6.37
N ASP A 322 -5.00 -3.71 5.43
CA ASP A 322 -3.64 -4.01 4.98
C ASP A 322 -2.60 -3.79 6.08
N ALA A 323 -2.73 -2.71 6.86
CA ALA A 323 -1.88 -2.44 8.01
C ALA A 323 -2.02 -3.54 9.08
N LEU A 324 -3.24 -3.99 9.36
CA LEU A 324 -3.48 -5.09 10.29
C LEU A 324 -2.91 -6.41 9.76
N ALA A 325 -3.09 -6.70 8.47
CA ALA A 325 -2.53 -7.89 7.83
C ALA A 325 -1.00 -7.92 7.97
N ALA A 326 -0.33 -6.80 7.73
CA ALA A 326 1.12 -6.68 7.93
C ALA A 326 1.54 -6.88 9.40
N ILE A 327 0.78 -6.36 10.37
CA ILE A 327 1.05 -6.60 11.80
C ILE A 327 0.89 -8.09 12.16
N LEU A 328 -0.19 -8.74 11.69
CA LEU A 328 -0.44 -10.17 11.98
C LEU A 328 0.58 -11.09 11.31
N ARG A 329 1.04 -10.71 10.11
CA ARG A 329 2.07 -11.41 9.35
C ARG A 329 3.41 -11.45 10.08
N ASP A 330 3.81 -10.31 10.64
CA ASP A 330 5.12 -10.12 11.27
C ASP A 330 5.12 -10.52 12.75
N ALA A 331 3.95 -10.58 13.40
CA ALA A 331 3.81 -11.00 14.78
C ALA A 331 3.95 -12.53 14.98
N GLU A 332 4.79 -12.91 15.94
CA GLU A 332 4.98 -14.31 16.33
C GLU A 332 3.67 -14.94 16.82
N GLY A 333 3.39 -16.16 16.38
CA GLY A 333 2.15 -16.88 16.70
C GLY A 333 0.89 -16.40 15.98
N MET A 334 0.91 -15.26 15.29
CA MET A 334 -0.31 -14.65 14.70
C MET A 334 -0.56 -15.02 13.22
N ARG A 335 0.34 -15.81 12.60
CA ARG A 335 0.23 -16.19 11.18
C ARG A 335 -1.04 -16.96 10.82
N GLU A 336 -1.64 -17.68 11.77
CA GLU A 336 -2.94 -18.33 11.55
C GLU A 336 -4.03 -17.29 11.25
N LEU A 337 -4.07 -16.20 12.02
CA LEU A 337 -5.04 -15.11 11.82
C LEU A 337 -4.79 -14.39 10.50
N PHE A 338 -3.52 -14.21 10.13
CA PHE A 338 -3.12 -13.67 8.84
C PHE A 338 -3.73 -14.49 7.70
N ILE A 339 -3.43 -15.80 7.60
CA ILE A 339 -3.91 -16.69 6.52
C ILE A 339 -5.45 -16.72 6.45
N ARG A 340 -6.13 -16.75 7.60
CA ARG A 340 -7.60 -16.77 7.65
C ARG A 340 -8.23 -15.49 7.09
N GLY A 341 -7.64 -14.33 7.37
CA GLY A 341 -8.24 -13.04 7.03
C GLY A 341 -7.81 -12.46 5.69
N VAL A 342 -6.59 -12.76 5.20
CA VAL A 342 -6.14 -12.20 3.91
C VAL A 342 -6.90 -12.78 2.72
N GLY A 343 -7.01 -11.97 1.67
CA GLY A 343 -7.53 -12.37 0.37
C GLY A 343 -6.65 -13.45 -0.27
N VAL A 344 -7.27 -14.27 -1.14
CA VAL A 344 -6.56 -15.39 -1.79
C VAL A 344 -5.38 -14.92 -2.63
N GLU A 345 -5.47 -13.77 -3.28
CA GLU A 345 -4.37 -13.24 -4.09
C GLU A 345 -3.11 -12.93 -3.27
N THR A 346 -3.29 -12.40 -2.05
CA THR A 346 -2.20 -12.16 -1.10
C THR A 346 -1.57 -13.48 -0.68
N ILE A 347 -2.37 -14.53 -0.45
CA ILE A 347 -1.84 -15.87 -0.18
C ILE A 347 -1.00 -16.34 -1.39
N LEU A 348 -1.55 -16.28 -2.60
CA LEU A 348 -0.89 -16.79 -3.79
C LEU A 348 0.41 -16.05 -4.14
N SER A 349 0.51 -14.77 -3.78
CA SER A 349 1.66 -13.91 -4.12
C SER A 349 2.72 -13.87 -3.02
N ASP A 350 2.30 -13.78 -1.75
CA ASP A 350 3.18 -13.42 -0.64
C ASP A 350 3.52 -14.60 0.27
N VAL A 351 2.75 -15.71 0.25
CA VAL A 351 2.97 -16.85 1.14
C VAL A 351 3.96 -17.84 0.53
N LEU A 352 4.84 -18.40 1.36
CA LEU A 352 5.77 -19.47 1.03
C LEU A 352 5.66 -20.61 2.05
N CYS A 353 5.62 -21.86 1.60
CA CYS A 353 5.62 -22.99 2.53
C CYS A 353 7.00 -23.17 3.19
N ASP A 354 7.01 -23.59 4.44
CA ASP A 354 8.25 -24.00 5.12
C ASP A 354 8.98 -25.12 4.35
N GLY A 355 10.29 -24.96 4.19
CA GLY A 355 11.16 -25.90 3.47
C GLY A 355 11.26 -25.70 1.95
N VAL A 356 10.65 -24.64 1.39
CA VAL A 356 10.80 -24.24 -0.01
C VAL A 356 11.93 -23.20 -0.14
N GLU A 357 12.54 -23.09 -1.33
CA GLU A 357 13.59 -22.11 -1.61
C GLU A 357 13.13 -20.68 -1.26
N ARG A 358 14.01 -19.93 -0.60
CA ARG A 358 13.64 -18.65 0.00
C ARG A 358 13.41 -17.60 -1.08
N ILE A 359 12.17 -17.11 -1.13
CA ILE A 359 11.81 -15.92 -1.90
C ILE A 359 11.92 -14.68 -0.98
N PRO A 360 12.59 -13.60 -1.43
CA PRO A 360 12.63 -12.34 -0.69
C PRO A 360 11.23 -11.85 -0.31
N ASP A 361 11.08 -11.31 0.90
CA ASP A 361 9.84 -10.74 1.44
C ASP A 361 8.63 -11.70 1.57
N ALA A 362 8.78 -12.98 1.22
CA ALA A 362 7.73 -13.96 1.36
C ALA A 362 7.47 -14.37 2.82
N VAL A 363 6.21 -14.62 3.14
CA VAL A 363 5.72 -15.03 4.45
C VAL A 363 5.82 -16.53 4.58
N ILE A 364 6.81 -17.00 5.35
CA ILE A 364 7.00 -18.42 5.59
C ILE A 364 5.91 -18.95 6.52
N ILE A 365 5.11 -19.87 6.00
CA ILE A 365 4.04 -20.54 6.74
C ILE A 365 4.54 -21.86 7.33
N PRO A 366 4.50 -22.01 8.68
CA PRO A 366 4.96 -23.23 9.33
C PRO A 366 4.05 -24.41 8.98
N ARG A 367 4.62 -25.62 8.98
CA ARG A 367 3.91 -26.87 8.64
C ARG A 367 2.65 -27.12 9.44
N SER A 368 2.59 -26.63 10.68
CA SER A 368 1.40 -26.72 11.54
C SER A 368 0.16 -26.02 10.96
N LEU A 369 0.34 -25.12 9.99
CA LEU A 369 -0.73 -24.39 9.31
C LEU A 369 -1.02 -24.92 7.90
N ASN A 370 -0.38 -26.02 7.46
CA ASN A 370 -0.58 -26.59 6.13
C ASN A 370 -2.06 -26.92 5.86
N ALA A 371 -2.77 -27.54 6.82
CA ALA A 371 -4.18 -27.88 6.65
C ALA A 371 -5.05 -26.65 6.37
N LEU A 372 -4.85 -25.57 7.14
CA LEU A 372 -5.54 -24.30 6.91
C LEU A 372 -5.18 -23.69 5.55
N LEU A 373 -3.89 -23.72 5.18
CA LEU A 373 -3.44 -23.20 3.89
C LEU A 373 -4.06 -23.96 2.72
N VAL A 374 -4.11 -25.30 2.80
CA VAL A 374 -4.77 -26.17 1.81
C VAL A 374 -6.25 -25.79 1.65
N ASP A 375 -6.98 -25.61 2.77
CA ASP A 375 -8.38 -25.18 2.73
C ASP A 375 -8.55 -23.86 1.97
N ARG A 376 -7.69 -22.87 2.28
CA ARG A 376 -7.73 -21.55 1.64
C ARG A 376 -7.36 -21.59 0.15
N LEU A 377 -6.44 -22.47 -0.25
CA LEU A 377 -6.03 -22.63 -1.65
C LEU A 377 -7.11 -23.31 -2.48
N VAL A 378 -7.85 -24.28 -1.91
CA VAL A 378 -8.95 -24.96 -2.61
C VAL A 378 -10.16 -24.02 -2.80
N GLU A 379 -10.37 -23.08 -1.88
CA GLU A 379 -11.37 -22.01 -2.01
C GLU A 379 -11.05 -20.97 -3.10
N THR A 380 -9.91 -21.07 -3.79
CA THR A 380 -9.53 -20.13 -4.84
C THR A 380 -10.57 -20.17 -5.98
N PRO A 381 -11.19 -19.04 -6.35
CA PRO A 381 -12.16 -19.01 -7.44
C PRO A 381 -11.49 -19.34 -8.78
N ASP A 382 -12.22 -20.07 -9.63
CA ASP A 382 -11.82 -20.31 -11.01
C ASP A 382 -12.23 -19.10 -11.87
N ASP A 383 -11.27 -18.24 -12.17
CA ASP A 383 -11.48 -17.01 -12.97
C ASP A 383 -11.02 -17.15 -14.43
N GLY A 384 -10.51 -18.33 -14.81
CA GLY A 384 -9.95 -18.61 -16.13
C GLY A 384 -8.75 -17.74 -16.55
N SER A 385 -8.24 -16.87 -15.67
CA SER A 385 -7.31 -15.80 -16.08
C SER A 385 -6.20 -15.57 -15.05
N ARG A 386 -6.27 -14.48 -14.26
CA ARG A 386 -5.16 -14.04 -13.41
C ARG A 386 -5.04 -14.89 -12.15
N ILE A 387 -6.15 -15.16 -11.45
CA ILE A 387 -6.15 -15.89 -10.19
C ILE A 387 -5.71 -17.33 -10.43
N ASN A 388 -6.20 -17.99 -11.48
CA ASN A 388 -5.72 -19.32 -11.84
C ASN A 388 -4.23 -19.33 -12.14
N ARG A 389 -3.71 -18.34 -12.88
CA ARG A 389 -2.27 -18.24 -13.15
C ARG A 389 -1.45 -18.09 -11.86
N LEU A 390 -1.92 -17.27 -10.91
CA LEU A 390 -1.30 -17.14 -9.58
C LEU A 390 -1.37 -18.45 -8.78
N LEU A 391 -2.47 -19.20 -8.87
CA LEU A 391 -2.62 -20.50 -8.23
C LEU A 391 -1.60 -21.51 -8.76
N PHE A 392 -1.46 -21.62 -10.09
CA PHE A 392 -0.45 -22.49 -10.68
C PHE A 392 0.98 -22.05 -10.32
N HIS A 393 1.28 -20.74 -10.31
CA HIS A 393 2.58 -20.26 -9.84
C HIS A 393 2.85 -20.61 -8.38
N PHE A 394 1.85 -20.46 -7.51
CA PHE A 394 1.98 -20.85 -6.11
C PHE A 394 2.26 -22.35 -5.98
N LEU A 395 1.50 -23.18 -6.68
CA LEU A 395 1.66 -24.64 -6.67
C LEU A 395 2.99 -25.09 -7.28
N TRP A 396 3.56 -24.33 -8.22
CA TRP A 396 4.87 -24.62 -8.79
C TRP A 396 6.01 -24.24 -7.84
N GLU A 397 6.08 -22.97 -7.43
CA GLU A 397 7.29 -22.41 -6.80
C GLU A 397 7.18 -22.18 -5.29
N ARG A 398 5.97 -22.07 -4.74
CA ARG A 398 5.74 -21.67 -3.34
C ARG A 398 5.19 -22.79 -2.45
N ALA A 399 4.59 -23.81 -3.04
CA ALA A 399 4.01 -24.93 -2.32
C ALA A 399 5.07 -25.98 -1.97
N SER A 400 5.09 -26.41 -0.70
CA SER A 400 5.80 -27.63 -0.31
C SER A 400 5.16 -28.85 -0.98
N ASP A 401 5.91 -29.94 -1.11
CA ASP A 401 5.40 -31.20 -1.67
C ASP A 401 4.16 -31.72 -0.96
N ASP A 402 4.10 -31.56 0.36
CA ASP A 402 2.97 -31.93 1.20
C ASP A 402 1.71 -31.12 0.85
N VAL A 403 1.83 -29.78 0.84
CA VAL A 403 0.72 -28.89 0.48
C VAL A 403 0.28 -29.12 -0.96
N PHE A 404 1.21 -29.28 -1.90
CA PHE A 404 0.92 -29.56 -3.30
C PHE A 404 0.04 -30.81 -3.47
N ARG A 405 0.44 -31.93 -2.86
CA ARG A 405 -0.32 -33.18 -2.94
C ARG A 405 -1.67 -33.06 -2.25
N GLN A 406 -1.75 -32.44 -1.07
CA GLN A 406 -3.00 -32.27 -0.34
C GLN A 406 -4.02 -31.38 -1.08
N VAL A 407 -3.57 -30.30 -1.74
CA VAL A 407 -4.43 -29.45 -2.58
C VAL A 407 -5.03 -30.26 -3.72
N LEU A 408 -4.19 -30.98 -4.49
CA LEU A 408 -4.67 -31.76 -5.65
C LEU A 408 -5.49 -32.98 -5.25
N GLN A 409 -5.25 -33.56 -4.07
CA GLN A 409 -6.08 -34.62 -3.52
C GLN A 409 -7.47 -34.10 -3.12
N LYS A 410 -7.53 -32.88 -2.56
CA LYS A 410 -8.78 -32.27 -2.08
C LYS A 410 -9.62 -31.70 -3.20
N ASP A 411 -9.00 -31.09 -4.22
CA ASP A 411 -9.67 -30.61 -5.44
C ASP A 411 -8.87 -30.97 -6.70
N PRO A 412 -9.06 -32.18 -7.26
CA PRO A 412 -8.41 -32.60 -8.51
C PRO A 412 -8.80 -31.74 -9.71
N ALA A 413 -9.95 -31.05 -9.67
CA ALA A 413 -10.42 -30.23 -10.79
C ALA A 413 -9.54 -28.99 -11.03
N ILE A 414 -8.67 -28.62 -10.06
CA ILE A 414 -7.66 -27.57 -10.23
C ILE A 414 -6.81 -27.81 -11.49
N LEU A 415 -6.43 -29.06 -11.78
CA LEU A 415 -5.62 -29.37 -12.95
C LEU A 415 -6.35 -29.02 -14.27
N SER A 416 -7.67 -29.16 -14.30
CA SER A 416 -8.50 -28.85 -15.47
C SER A 416 -8.76 -27.35 -15.67
N ARG A 417 -8.42 -26.49 -14.70
CA ARG A 417 -8.67 -25.04 -14.79
C ARG A 417 -7.90 -24.39 -15.95
N ILE A 418 -8.51 -23.38 -16.56
CA ILE A 418 -7.90 -22.62 -17.64
C ILE A 418 -6.92 -21.60 -17.05
N ALA A 419 -5.70 -21.52 -17.58
CA ALA A 419 -4.73 -20.50 -17.20
C ALA A 419 -4.05 -19.96 -18.46
N ARG A 420 -3.77 -18.65 -18.46
CA ARG A 420 -3.08 -17.99 -19.57
C ARG A 420 -1.66 -18.55 -19.72
N ALA A 421 -1.33 -18.98 -20.94
CA ALA A 421 -0.01 -19.49 -21.31
C ALA A 421 1.09 -18.45 -21.06
N SER A 422 2.27 -18.92 -20.64
CA SER A 422 3.50 -18.12 -20.73
C SER A 422 4.00 -18.07 -22.17
N ARG A 423 4.87 -17.09 -22.48
CA ARG A 423 5.55 -17.00 -23.79
C ARG A 423 6.43 -18.23 -24.02
N GLU A 424 7.15 -18.62 -22.98
CA GLU A 424 8.05 -19.78 -23.00
C GLU A 424 7.47 -20.92 -22.15
N ILE A 425 7.50 -22.14 -22.69
CA ILE A 425 7.03 -23.38 -22.08
C ILE A 425 7.75 -23.63 -20.75
N ALA A 426 9.07 -23.40 -20.68
CA ALA A 426 9.86 -23.62 -19.47
C ALA A 426 9.35 -22.83 -18.25
N TYR A 427 8.74 -21.66 -18.48
CA TYR A 427 8.21 -20.77 -17.46
C TYR A 427 6.67 -20.74 -17.43
N ASP A 428 6.00 -21.70 -18.08
CA ASP A 428 4.55 -21.84 -17.97
C ASP A 428 4.18 -22.51 -16.64
N PRO A 429 3.48 -21.81 -15.72
CA PRO A 429 3.21 -22.35 -14.40
C PRO A 429 2.28 -23.58 -14.46
N LYS A 430 1.39 -23.67 -15.45
CA LYS A 430 0.51 -24.83 -15.60
C LYS A 430 1.30 -26.06 -16.06
N ILE A 431 2.22 -25.88 -17.02
CA ILE A 431 3.10 -26.97 -17.49
C ILE A 431 3.99 -27.48 -16.35
N ASN A 432 4.56 -26.58 -15.57
CA ASN A 432 5.39 -26.94 -14.42
C ASN A 432 4.61 -27.65 -13.31
N VAL A 433 3.36 -27.24 -13.03
CA VAL A 433 2.47 -27.99 -12.12
C VAL A 433 2.15 -29.38 -12.67
N TYR A 434 1.96 -29.52 -13.98
CA TYR A 434 1.73 -30.83 -14.60
C TYR A 434 2.97 -31.73 -14.48
N SER A 435 4.16 -31.19 -14.77
CA SER A 435 5.45 -31.88 -14.57
C SER A 435 5.57 -32.40 -13.13
N ARG A 436 5.31 -31.53 -12.14
CA ARG A 436 5.33 -31.89 -10.71
C ARG A 436 4.26 -32.92 -10.34
N ALA A 437 3.06 -32.83 -10.90
CA ALA A 437 2.01 -33.84 -10.69
C ALA A 437 2.37 -35.19 -11.31
N ALA A 438 3.03 -35.19 -12.47
CA ALA A 438 3.50 -36.39 -13.14
C ALA A 438 4.61 -37.09 -12.33
N SER A 439 5.55 -36.33 -11.75
CA SER A 439 6.62 -36.91 -10.92
C SER A 439 6.10 -37.57 -9.64
N PHE A 440 4.95 -37.13 -9.12
CA PHE A 440 4.24 -37.79 -8.01
C PHE A 440 3.25 -38.88 -8.46
N GLY A 441 3.09 -39.12 -9.75
CA GLY A 441 2.15 -40.11 -10.28
C GLY A 441 0.68 -39.77 -10.03
N ILE A 442 0.35 -38.49 -9.85
CA ILE A 442 -1.03 -38.02 -9.57
C ILE A 442 -1.64 -37.24 -10.75
N LEU A 443 -0.92 -37.09 -11.86
CA LEU A 443 -1.44 -36.47 -13.09
C LEU A 443 -2.31 -37.48 -13.88
N PRO A 444 -3.59 -37.16 -14.17
CA PRO A 444 -4.42 -38.00 -15.03
C PRO A 444 -3.83 -38.20 -16.43
N ALA A 445 -4.00 -39.40 -16.99
CA ALA A 445 -3.41 -39.78 -18.27
C ALA A 445 -3.92 -38.91 -19.43
N GLU A 446 -5.20 -38.55 -19.41
CA GLU A 446 -5.86 -37.73 -20.42
C GLU A 446 -5.25 -36.33 -20.44
N LEU A 447 -5.07 -35.71 -19.27
CA LEU A 447 -4.46 -34.38 -19.13
C LEU A 447 -2.99 -34.40 -19.54
N ARG A 448 -2.26 -35.50 -19.26
CA ARG A 448 -0.88 -35.67 -19.71
C ARG A 448 -0.78 -35.72 -21.23
N ILE A 449 -1.66 -36.46 -21.89
CA ILE A 449 -1.69 -36.57 -23.36
C ILE A 449 -2.01 -35.21 -24.00
N GLU A 450 -3.03 -34.51 -23.48
CA GLU A 450 -3.40 -33.17 -23.95
C GLU A 450 -2.22 -32.19 -23.80
N MET A 451 -1.57 -32.21 -22.63
CA MET A 451 -0.42 -31.33 -22.37
C MET A 451 0.77 -31.66 -23.27
N GLY A 452 1.05 -32.93 -23.52
CA GLY A 452 2.09 -33.35 -24.46
C GLY A 452 1.81 -32.83 -25.88
N GLY A 453 0.57 -32.92 -26.35
CA GLY A 453 0.17 -32.36 -27.63
C GLY A 453 0.29 -30.84 -27.70
N ARG A 454 0.01 -30.13 -26.59
CA ARG A 454 0.26 -28.69 -26.47
C ARG A 454 1.75 -28.36 -26.59
N ILE A 455 2.62 -29.02 -25.81
CA ILE A 455 4.08 -28.79 -25.84
C ILE A 455 4.62 -29.01 -27.25
N GLU A 456 4.21 -30.10 -27.91
CA GLU A 456 4.61 -30.39 -29.29
C GLU A 456 4.12 -29.31 -30.26
N ARG A 457 2.86 -28.87 -30.16
CA ARG A 457 2.33 -27.79 -31.01
C ARG A 457 3.09 -26.48 -30.80
N ASP A 458 3.31 -26.08 -29.55
CA ASP A 458 3.94 -24.81 -29.21
C ASP A 458 5.41 -24.80 -29.70
N LEU A 459 6.15 -25.92 -29.61
CA LEU A 459 7.47 -26.07 -30.25
C LEU A 459 7.42 -25.89 -31.77
N ILE A 460 6.49 -26.57 -32.45
CA ILE A 460 6.50 -26.60 -33.92
C ILE A 460 6.03 -25.26 -34.53
N HIS A 461 5.01 -24.64 -33.93
CA HIS A 461 4.41 -23.44 -34.49
C HIS A 461 5.07 -22.14 -34.01
N GLU A 462 5.54 -22.11 -32.76
CA GLU A 462 6.16 -20.90 -32.17
C GLU A 462 7.69 -21.02 -32.07
N SER A 463 8.27 -22.17 -32.44
CA SER A 463 9.71 -22.48 -32.29
C SER A 463 10.19 -22.41 -30.84
N ASP A 464 9.31 -22.65 -29.87
CA ASP A 464 9.67 -22.59 -28.45
C ASP A 464 10.40 -23.86 -27.99
N ALA A 465 11.74 -23.78 -27.98
CA ALA A 465 12.63 -24.85 -27.54
C ALA A 465 12.98 -24.80 -26.04
N SER A 466 12.42 -23.86 -25.26
CA SER A 466 12.86 -23.57 -23.89
C SER A 466 12.79 -24.78 -22.93
N PHE A 467 11.93 -25.75 -23.20
CA PHE A 467 11.75 -26.93 -22.37
C PHE A 467 12.69 -28.09 -22.69
N LEU A 468 13.48 -28.03 -23.77
CA LEU A 468 14.30 -29.16 -24.19
C LEU A 468 15.41 -29.50 -23.19
N ASP A 469 15.85 -28.52 -22.40
CA ASP A 469 16.81 -28.72 -21.29
C ASP A 469 16.14 -29.10 -19.96
N ARG A 470 14.81 -29.30 -19.95
CA ARG A 470 14.01 -29.56 -18.76
C ARG A 470 13.50 -31.00 -18.75
N GLU A 471 14.27 -31.90 -18.14
CA GLU A 471 13.93 -33.33 -18.00
C GLU A 471 12.53 -33.55 -17.41
N ASP A 472 12.14 -32.70 -16.45
CA ASP A 472 10.86 -32.79 -15.76
C ASP A 472 9.66 -32.47 -16.70
N ILE A 473 9.84 -31.51 -17.62
CA ILE A 473 8.84 -31.21 -18.66
C ILE A 473 8.87 -32.28 -19.76
N LEU A 474 10.05 -32.73 -20.19
CA LEU A 474 10.19 -33.83 -21.16
C LEU A 474 9.51 -35.11 -20.68
N ALA A 475 9.51 -35.37 -19.37
CA ALA A 475 8.81 -36.50 -18.77
C ALA A 475 7.29 -36.48 -18.98
N LEU A 476 6.68 -35.35 -19.38
CA LEU A 476 5.27 -35.31 -19.78
C LEU A 476 5.03 -36.05 -21.10
N LEU A 477 6.02 -36.10 -21.97
CA LEU A 477 5.97 -36.79 -23.26
C LEU A 477 6.23 -38.28 -23.08
N SER A 478 5.54 -39.11 -23.87
CA SER A 478 5.86 -40.54 -23.91
C SER A 478 7.21 -40.76 -24.64
N PRO A 479 7.93 -41.87 -24.39
CA PRO A 479 9.17 -42.16 -25.11
C PRO A 479 9.00 -42.18 -26.63
N LEU A 480 7.87 -42.69 -27.12
CA LEU A 480 7.55 -42.67 -28.55
C LEU A 480 7.30 -41.24 -29.06
N ALA A 481 6.69 -40.38 -28.25
CA ALA A 481 6.48 -38.98 -28.58
C ALA A 481 7.82 -38.23 -28.67
N LEU A 482 8.78 -38.49 -27.78
CA LEU A 482 10.12 -37.88 -27.85
C LEU A 482 10.86 -38.26 -29.15
N VAL A 483 10.81 -39.53 -29.56
CA VAL A 483 11.42 -39.97 -30.83
C VAL A 483 10.75 -39.30 -32.04
N LYS A 484 9.42 -39.14 -32.01
CA LYS A 484 8.69 -38.41 -33.06
C LYS A 484 9.03 -36.92 -33.05
N LEU A 485 9.10 -36.31 -31.87
CA LEU A 485 9.43 -34.91 -31.67
C LEU A 485 10.80 -34.60 -32.28
N SER A 486 11.82 -35.43 -32.01
CA SER A 486 13.15 -35.25 -32.60
C SER A 486 13.10 -35.26 -34.14
N LYS A 487 12.36 -36.20 -34.76
CA LYS A 487 12.19 -36.22 -36.22
C LYS A 487 11.51 -34.95 -36.75
N ARG A 488 10.48 -34.47 -36.05
CA ARG A 488 9.74 -33.25 -36.42
C ARG A 488 10.58 -31.99 -36.24
N ILE A 489 11.42 -31.92 -35.20
CA ILE A 489 12.38 -30.82 -35.03
C ILE A 489 13.28 -30.72 -36.26
N LYS A 490 13.87 -31.84 -36.70
CA LYS A 490 14.75 -31.87 -37.88
C LYS A 490 14.01 -31.51 -39.18
N ALA A 491 12.74 -31.91 -39.32
CA ALA A 491 11.97 -31.73 -40.55
C ALA A 491 11.19 -30.41 -40.65
N GLU A 492 10.79 -29.80 -39.53
CA GLU A 492 9.86 -28.67 -39.49
C GLU A 492 10.49 -27.44 -38.79
N VAL A 493 11.07 -27.62 -37.60
CA VAL A 493 11.58 -26.50 -36.78
C VAL A 493 12.86 -25.93 -37.37
N ILE A 494 13.83 -26.80 -37.71
CA ILE A 494 15.13 -26.37 -38.22
C ILE A 494 15.00 -25.60 -39.54
N PRO A 495 14.25 -26.08 -40.55
CA PRO A 495 14.01 -25.29 -41.76
C PRO A 495 13.28 -23.96 -41.48
N ALA A 496 12.30 -23.95 -40.58
CA ALA A 496 11.57 -22.73 -40.24
C ALA A 496 12.47 -21.68 -39.57
N LEU A 497 13.39 -22.11 -38.68
CA LEU A 497 14.39 -21.24 -38.07
C LEU A 497 15.37 -20.69 -39.11
N MET A 498 15.84 -21.52 -40.05
CA MET A 498 16.70 -21.07 -41.14
C MET A 498 16.03 -19.96 -41.96
N THR A 499 14.78 -20.17 -42.40
CA THR A 499 14.00 -19.14 -43.11
C THR A 499 13.79 -17.89 -42.26
N LYS A 500 13.61 -18.03 -40.94
CA LYS A 500 13.48 -16.89 -40.03
C LYS A 500 14.78 -16.06 -39.96
N ILE A 501 15.94 -16.72 -39.88
CA ILE A 501 17.26 -16.07 -39.88
C ILE A 501 17.49 -15.30 -41.18
N GLU A 502 17.19 -15.91 -42.33
CA GLU A 502 17.30 -15.27 -43.64
C GLU A 502 16.40 -14.02 -43.73
N ASN A 503 15.12 -14.15 -43.36
CA ASN A 503 14.18 -13.03 -43.39
C ASN A 503 14.57 -11.88 -42.45
N THR A 504 15.08 -12.19 -41.26
CA THR A 504 15.58 -11.18 -40.31
C THR A 504 16.85 -10.49 -40.83
N GLY A 505 17.72 -11.21 -41.54
CA GLY A 505 18.88 -10.62 -42.21
C GLY A 505 18.50 -9.67 -43.34
N ASP A 506 17.52 -10.05 -44.16
CA ASP A 506 17.04 -9.24 -45.28
C ASP A 506 16.21 -8.02 -44.82
N ASN A 507 15.41 -8.18 -43.76
CA ASN A 507 14.49 -7.17 -43.24
C ASN A 507 14.67 -6.99 -41.73
N PRO A 508 15.81 -6.43 -41.28
CA PRO A 508 16.08 -6.20 -39.86
C PRO A 508 15.16 -5.11 -39.29
N ASP A 509 14.81 -5.24 -38.02
CA ASP A 509 14.19 -4.15 -37.27
C ASP A 509 15.23 -3.05 -37.04
N SER A 510 14.97 -1.88 -37.62
CA SER A 510 15.84 -0.71 -37.52
C SER A 510 15.95 -0.14 -36.11
N GLU A 511 14.95 -0.37 -35.25
CA GLU A 511 14.95 0.09 -33.86
C GLU A 511 15.88 -0.73 -32.97
N LEU A 512 16.21 -1.96 -33.37
CA LEU A 512 17.09 -2.86 -32.64
C LEU A 512 18.55 -2.74 -33.10
N THR A 513 19.48 -3.09 -32.21
CA THR A 513 20.88 -3.30 -32.61
C THR A 513 20.99 -4.52 -33.55
N PRO A 514 22.06 -4.62 -34.36
CA PRO A 514 22.30 -5.79 -35.19
C PRO A 514 22.22 -7.13 -34.44
N GLN A 515 22.73 -7.20 -33.20
CA GLN A 515 22.69 -8.42 -32.40
C GLN A 515 21.29 -8.71 -31.84
N GLU A 516 20.59 -7.70 -31.30
CA GLU A 516 19.24 -7.87 -30.71
C GLU A 516 18.21 -8.42 -31.71
N ASN A 517 18.43 -8.22 -33.02
CA ASN A 517 17.58 -8.80 -34.06
C ASN A 517 17.55 -10.34 -34.05
N PHE A 518 18.62 -10.99 -33.58
CA PHE A 518 18.79 -12.45 -33.64
C PHE A 518 18.76 -13.13 -32.26
N GLU A 519 18.72 -12.38 -31.16
CA GLU A 519 18.87 -12.90 -29.79
C GLU A 519 17.85 -14.02 -29.47
N ASP A 520 16.56 -13.82 -29.76
CA ASP A 520 15.52 -14.83 -29.53
C ASP A 520 15.79 -16.15 -30.31
N ILE A 521 16.37 -16.04 -31.51
CA ILE A 521 16.70 -17.19 -32.35
C ILE A 521 17.93 -17.90 -31.79
N GLU A 522 18.97 -17.16 -31.40
CA GLU A 522 20.18 -17.73 -30.78
C GLU A 522 19.85 -18.48 -29.50
N VAL A 523 18.97 -17.94 -28.65
CA VAL A 523 18.47 -18.62 -27.45
C VAL A 523 17.82 -19.96 -27.82
N THR A 524 16.97 -19.97 -28.85
CA THR A 524 16.32 -21.20 -29.34
C THR A 524 17.33 -22.22 -29.87
N LEU A 525 18.33 -21.77 -30.64
CA LEU A 525 19.39 -22.62 -31.17
C LEU A 525 20.24 -23.23 -30.05
N ASN A 526 20.50 -22.49 -28.97
CA ASN A 526 21.24 -23.00 -27.81
C ASN A 526 20.49 -24.16 -27.13
N TYR A 527 19.18 -24.05 -26.91
CA TYR A 527 18.37 -25.15 -26.37
C TYR A 527 18.41 -26.39 -27.28
N LEU A 528 18.31 -26.19 -28.60
CA LEU A 528 18.40 -27.28 -29.57
C LEU A 528 19.80 -27.92 -29.58
N ALA A 529 20.86 -27.11 -29.49
CA ALA A 529 22.24 -27.58 -29.46
C ALA A 529 22.50 -28.45 -28.22
N ASN A 530 22.04 -27.99 -27.05
CA ASN A 530 22.13 -28.75 -25.80
C ASN A 530 21.36 -30.07 -25.90
N PHE A 531 20.14 -30.05 -26.43
CA PHE A 531 19.31 -31.24 -26.61
C PHE A 531 19.96 -32.32 -27.49
N TYR A 532 20.77 -31.91 -28.47
CA TYR A 532 21.51 -32.82 -29.37
C TYR A 532 23.00 -32.97 -29.03
N SER A 533 23.44 -32.50 -27.86
CA SER A 533 24.86 -32.47 -27.48
C SER A 533 25.53 -33.85 -27.44
N ASP A 534 24.76 -34.91 -27.17
CA ASP A 534 25.23 -36.29 -27.13
C ASP A 534 25.22 -37.00 -28.51
N GLU A 535 24.76 -36.37 -29.60
CA GLU A 535 24.83 -36.96 -30.94
C GLU A 535 26.28 -37.00 -31.45
N ILE A 536 26.72 -38.16 -31.95
CA ILE A 536 28.14 -38.45 -32.31
C ILE A 536 28.72 -37.46 -33.35
N GLU A 537 27.91 -36.94 -34.26
CA GLU A 537 28.33 -36.02 -35.31
C GLU A 537 28.00 -34.54 -34.98
N GLY A 538 27.42 -34.29 -33.80
CA GLY A 538 26.74 -33.03 -33.51
C GLY A 538 25.54 -32.79 -34.45
N PHE A 539 24.94 -31.61 -34.37
CA PHE A 539 23.85 -31.22 -35.24
C PHE A 539 24.32 -30.10 -36.19
N PRO A 540 24.87 -30.44 -37.38
CA PRO A 540 25.62 -29.51 -38.23
C PRO A 540 24.79 -28.32 -38.72
N GLU A 541 23.48 -28.49 -38.91
CA GLU A 541 22.55 -27.44 -39.32
C GLU A 541 22.49 -26.29 -38.30
N ILE A 542 22.63 -26.58 -36.99
CA ILE A 542 22.71 -25.52 -35.97
C ILE A 542 23.99 -24.70 -36.15
N ASN A 543 25.13 -25.35 -36.39
CA ASN A 543 26.39 -24.65 -36.62
C ASN A 543 26.35 -23.77 -37.88
N GLU A 544 25.64 -24.22 -38.92
CA GLU A 544 25.42 -23.43 -40.13
C GLU A 544 24.55 -22.19 -39.85
N MET A 545 23.45 -22.36 -39.12
CA MET A 545 22.58 -21.25 -38.70
C MET A 545 23.32 -20.24 -37.83
N THR A 546 24.12 -20.68 -36.85
CA THR A 546 24.92 -19.76 -36.01
C THR A 546 25.91 -18.95 -36.84
N LYS A 547 26.58 -19.58 -37.83
CA LYS A 547 27.47 -18.87 -38.76
C LYS A 547 26.72 -17.87 -39.63
N LEU A 548 25.53 -18.23 -40.10
CA LEU A 548 24.69 -17.32 -40.89
C LEU A 548 24.27 -16.10 -40.07
N ILE A 549 23.86 -16.30 -38.81
CA ILE A 549 23.55 -15.20 -37.89
C ILE A 549 24.76 -14.29 -37.73
N SER A 550 25.95 -14.82 -37.44
CA SER A 550 27.17 -14.02 -37.32
C SER A 550 27.47 -13.21 -38.59
N SER A 551 27.32 -13.83 -39.77
CA SER A 551 27.51 -13.15 -41.05
C SER A 551 26.49 -12.03 -41.28
N ASN A 552 25.23 -12.24 -40.91
CA ASN A 552 24.17 -11.24 -41.01
C ASN A 552 24.41 -10.08 -40.05
N VAL A 553 24.80 -10.36 -38.79
CA VAL A 553 25.15 -9.34 -37.80
C VAL A 553 26.32 -8.48 -38.32
N ASP A 554 27.40 -9.09 -38.81
CA ASP A 554 28.54 -8.37 -39.37
C ASP A 554 28.15 -7.48 -40.56
N ALA A 555 27.26 -7.97 -41.44
CA ALA A 555 26.76 -7.19 -42.57
C ALA A 555 25.92 -5.99 -42.10
N LEU A 556 25.07 -6.17 -41.09
CA LEU A 556 24.24 -5.11 -40.52
C LEU A 556 25.07 -4.06 -39.76
N VAL A 557 26.12 -4.48 -39.04
CA VAL A 557 27.07 -3.56 -38.39
C VAL A 557 27.74 -2.68 -39.43
N ARG A 558 28.29 -3.28 -40.50
CA ARG A 558 28.92 -2.52 -41.60
C ARG A 558 27.95 -1.54 -42.24
N LYS A 559 26.71 -1.96 -42.51
CA LYS A 559 25.68 -1.10 -43.08
C LYS A 559 25.35 0.08 -42.16
N LYS A 560 25.20 -0.14 -40.85
CA LYS A 560 24.98 0.95 -39.88
C LYS A 560 26.17 1.91 -39.81
N GLU A 561 27.41 1.39 -39.81
CA GLU A 561 28.61 2.24 -39.84
C GLU A 561 28.71 3.07 -41.13
N GLU A 562 28.32 2.51 -42.28
CA GLU A 562 28.27 3.23 -43.55
C GLU A 562 27.20 4.32 -43.51
N GLU A 563 25.99 4.02 -43.02
CA GLU A 563 24.92 5.02 -42.85
C GLU A 563 25.28 6.12 -41.83
N GLU A 564 26.04 5.80 -40.78
CA GLU A 564 26.56 6.78 -39.83
C GLU A 564 27.66 7.65 -40.46
N ARG A 565 28.58 7.05 -41.24
CA ARG A 565 29.58 7.82 -42.00
C ARG A 565 28.95 8.73 -43.05
N GLU A 566 27.93 8.26 -43.76
CA GLU A 566 27.19 9.09 -44.72
C GLU A 566 26.45 10.24 -44.00
N ARG A 567 25.86 9.97 -42.83
CA ARG A 567 25.26 11.02 -41.99
C ARG A 567 26.30 12.02 -41.46
N ASP A 568 27.46 11.55 -41.05
CA ASP A 568 28.55 12.39 -40.56
C ASP A 568 29.18 13.20 -41.70
N GLU A 569 29.31 12.64 -42.90
CA GLU A 569 29.73 13.34 -44.12
C GLU A 569 28.69 14.37 -44.57
N ASP A 570 27.40 14.06 -44.47
CA ASP A 570 26.30 15.00 -44.75
C ASP A 570 26.20 16.09 -43.68
N ASP A 571 26.38 15.79 -42.38
CA ASP A 571 26.42 16.77 -41.29
C ASP A 571 27.69 17.64 -41.37
N TRP A 572 28.83 17.07 -41.79
CA TRP A 572 30.06 17.80 -42.11
C TRP A 572 29.86 18.72 -43.34
N ARG A 573 29.25 18.23 -44.43
CA ARG A 573 28.88 19.04 -45.60
C ARG A 573 27.89 20.14 -45.25
N TRP A 574 26.90 19.88 -44.39
CA TRP A 574 25.95 20.87 -43.90
C TRP A 574 26.64 21.93 -43.02
N ARG A 575 27.55 21.54 -42.12
CA ARG A 575 28.36 22.47 -41.32
C ARG A 575 29.28 23.33 -42.20
N GLU A 576 29.94 22.73 -43.20
CA GLU A 576 30.86 23.40 -44.12
C GLU A 576 30.12 24.37 -45.07
N MET A 577 28.87 24.05 -45.44
CA MET A 577 27.99 24.98 -46.18
C MET A 577 27.40 26.08 -45.30
N SER A 578 27.18 25.84 -44.00
CA SER A 578 26.59 26.82 -43.07
C SER A 578 27.56 27.94 -42.63
N ASP A 579 28.87 27.76 -42.81
CA ASP A 579 29.92 28.74 -42.49
C ASP A 579 30.19 29.77 -43.61
N ARG A 580 29.40 29.77 -44.70
CA ARG A 580 29.47 30.78 -45.78
C ARG A 580 28.18 31.60 -45.90
N SER A 581 28.13 32.67 -45.10
CA SER A 581 27.40 33.94 -45.34
C SER A 581 25.86 33.97 -45.17
N PRO A 582 25.27 35.17 -44.92
CA PRO A 582 24.25 35.38 -43.90
C PRO A 582 22.80 35.52 -44.40
N SER A 583 21.90 35.59 -43.39
CA SER A 583 20.54 36.19 -43.30
C SER A 583 19.28 35.35 -43.68
N THR A 584 18.57 34.91 -42.61
CA THR A 584 17.10 34.92 -42.28
C THR A 584 16.05 35.09 -43.39
N PRO A 585 14.77 34.57 -43.27
CA PRO A 585 14.02 34.22 -42.03
C PRO A 585 13.12 32.94 -42.05
N VAL A 586 12.57 32.63 -40.86
CA VAL A 586 11.58 31.59 -40.41
C VAL A 586 10.18 31.73 -41.08
N PRO A 587 9.37 30.65 -41.37
CA PRO A 587 8.36 30.06 -40.43
C PRO A 587 7.87 28.60 -40.73
N PRO A 588 6.83 28.04 -40.05
CA PRO A 588 6.53 27.95 -38.62
C PRO A 588 6.38 26.49 -38.11
N ALA A 589 6.31 26.33 -36.78
CA ALA A 589 6.16 25.06 -36.06
C ALA A 589 4.72 24.50 -35.99
N PRO A 590 4.53 23.20 -35.69
CA PRO A 590 3.22 22.55 -35.57
C PRO A 590 2.43 22.97 -34.32
N GLN A 591 1.11 22.89 -34.47
CA GLN A 591 0.08 23.34 -33.55
C GLN A 591 0.14 22.68 -32.16
N GLN A 592 0.22 23.50 -31.12
CA GLN A 592 -0.12 23.11 -29.76
C GLN A 592 -1.65 23.15 -29.57
N ILE A 593 -2.18 22.04 -29.05
CA ILE A 593 -3.55 21.88 -28.60
C ILE A 593 -3.82 22.87 -27.45
N ARG A 594 -4.75 23.80 -27.67
CA ARG A 594 -5.25 24.71 -26.62
C ARG A 594 -6.27 23.96 -25.75
N PHE A 595 -5.94 23.75 -24.48
CA PHE A 595 -6.95 23.58 -23.45
C PHE A 595 -7.48 24.96 -23.04
N SER A 596 -8.80 25.15 -23.17
CA SER A 596 -9.51 26.30 -22.62
C SER A 596 -9.62 26.17 -21.10
N PRO A 597 -9.23 27.18 -20.29
CA PRO A 597 -9.59 27.22 -18.89
C PRO A 597 -10.85 28.08 -18.73
N SER A 598 -11.94 27.47 -18.31
CA SER A 598 -12.99 28.18 -17.57
C SER A 598 -12.35 28.74 -16.29
N GLN A 599 -12.33 30.07 -16.16
CA GLN A 599 -11.76 30.79 -15.03
C GLN A 599 -12.61 30.57 -13.77
N ASP A 600 -12.22 29.59 -12.98
CA ASP A 600 -12.11 29.75 -11.53
C ASP A 600 -10.60 29.70 -11.21
N ARG A 601 -10.02 30.82 -10.75
CA ARG A 601 -8.60 30.83 -10.37
C ARG A 601 -8.42 29.87 -9.18
N SER A 602 -7.74 28.75 -9.43
CA SER A 602 -7.38 27.79 -8.39
C SER A 602 -6.53 28.46 -7.32
N ILE A 603 -6.83 28.17 -6.05
CA ILE A 603 -6.08 28.66 -4.89
C ILE A 603 -4.59 28.28 -4.93
N PHE A 604 -4.23 27.25 -5.70
CA PHE A 604 -2.85 26.79 -5.85
C PHE A 604 -2.06 27.57 -6.92
N SER A 605 -2.61 28.64 -7.50
CA SER A 605 -2.01 29.36 -8.63
C SER A 605 -0.64 29.99 -8.35
N ASP A 606 -0.28 30.19 -7.09
CA ASP A 606 0.96 30.83 -6.63
C ASP A 606 1.69 29.99 -5.56
N VAL A 607 1.45 28.67 -5.53
CA VAL A 607 2.01 27.76 -4.52
C VAL A 607 3.53 27.54 -4.70
N ASP A 608 4.04 27.78 -5.90
CA ASP A 608 5.40 27.58 -6.37
C ASP A 608 6.30 28.82 -6.27
N GLU A 609 5.72 29.96 -5.91
CA GLU A 609 6.44 31.21 -5.61
C GLU A 609 7.21 31.09 -4.29
#